data_AF-A0A2R6C2E6-F1
#
_entry.id   AF-A0A2R6C2E6-F1
#
_cell.length_a   1.000
_cell.length_b   1.000
_cell.length_c   1.000
_cell.angle_alpha   90.00
_cell.angle_beta   90.00
_cell.angle_gamma   90.00
#
_symmetry.space_group_name_H-M   'P 1'
#
loop_
_entity.id
_entity.type
_entity.pdbx_description
1 polymer ?
#
loop_
_entity_poly.entity_id
_entity_poly.type
_entity_poly.pdbx_seq_one_letter_code
_entity_poly.pdbx_strand_id
1 'polypeptide(L)'
;MLERKIILVLADGLGDRPTKKLDRKTPLEVALTPNFDELAQNSALGLLYPIAPGVTPGSDTSHLSIFGYDPYVYYKGRGPFEALGVGIELAPNDV
;
A
#
# COMPACT_ATOMS: atom_id res chain seq x y z
N MET A 1 15.54 18.70 -17.36
CA MET A 1 14.27 18.02 -17.03
C MET A 1 13.48 18.94 -16.12
N LEU A 2 12.17 19.09 -16.33
CA LEU A 2 11.33 19.82 -15.38
C LEU A 2 11.15 18.97 -14.12
N GLU A 3 11.45 19.53 -12.96
CA GLU A 3 11.14 18.90 -11.69
C GLU A 3 9.63 18.93 -11.46
N ARG A 4 9.06 17.78 -11.07
CA ARG A 4 7.65 17.63 -10.74
C ARG A 4 7.54 17.07 -9.33
N LYS A 5 6.53 17.55 -8.59
CA LYS A 5 6.17 16.96 -7.30
C LYS A 5 5.42 15.65 -7.54
N ILE A 6 5.66 14.66 -6.68
CA ILE A 6 4.98 13.37 -6.71
C ILE A 6 4.02 13.33 -5.51
N ILE A 7 2.79 12.88 -5.76
CA ILE A 7 1.81 12.56 -4.72
C ILE A 7 1.54 11.06 -4.83
N LEU A 8 1.81 10.34 -3.75
CA LEU A 8 1.48 8.92 -3.61
C LEU A 8 0.31 8.80 -2.63
N VAL A 9 -0.80 8.23 -3.11
CA VAL A 9 -2.00 7.97 -2.29
C VAL A 9 -2.14 6.46 -2.12
N LEU A 10 -2.14 6.00 -0.87
CA LEU A 10 -2.37 4.60 -0.51
C LEU A 10 -3.72 4.48 0.20
N ALA A 11 -4.62 3.68 -0.36
CA ALA A 11 -5.85 3.26 0.31
C ALA A 11 -5.60 1.88 0.95
N ASP A 12 -5.49 1.85 2.28
CA ASP A 12 -5.20 0.62 3.02
C ASP A 12 -6.32 -0.42 2.77
N GLY A 13 -5.92 -1.65 2.44
CA GLY A 13 -6.85 -2.74 2.18
C GLY A 13 -7.76 -2.54 0.95
N LEU A 14 -7.42 -1.68 -0.02
CA LEU A 14 -8.29 -1.38 -1.17
C LEU A 14 -8.66 -2.59 -2.02
N GLY A 15 -7.73 -3.54 -2.17
CA GLY A 15 -7.94 -4.75 -2.97
C GLY A 15 -8.85 -5.74 -2.28
N ASP A 16 -9.85 -6.25 -3.01
CA ASP A 16 -10.80 -7.25 -2.49
C ASP A 16 -11.18 -8.26 -3.59
N ARG A 17 -11.98 -9.26 -3.22
CA ARG A 17 -12.49 -10.30 -4.09
C ARG A 17 -13.95 -10.00 -4.50
N PRO A 18 -14.36 -10.44 -5.69
CA PRO A 18 -15.75 -10.45 -6.07
C PRO A 18 -16.63 -11.24 -5.09
N THR A 19 -17.78 -10.69 -4.69
CA THR A 19 -18.71 -11.37 -3.77
C THR A 19 -20.10 -11.54 -4.36
N LYS A 20 -20.83 -12.59 -3.93
CA LYS A 20 -22.22 -12.82 -4.38
C LYS A 20 -23.17 -11.69 -3.98
N LYS A 21 -22.91 -11.01 -2.85
CA LYS A 21 -23.74 -9.90 -2.35
C LYS A 21 -23.63 -8.64 -3.22
N LEU A 22 -22.53 -8.50 -3.95
CA LEU A 22 -22.23 -7.37 -4.83
C LEU A 22 -22.33 -7.76 -6.30
N ASP A 23 -23.21 -8.70 -6.65
CA ASP A 23 -23.38 -9.19 -8.02
C ASP A 23 -22.06 -9.63 -8.69
N ARG A 24 -21.22 -10.34 -7.93
CA ARG A 24 -19.88 -10.79 -8.35
C ARG A 24 -18.94 -9.65 -8.77
N LYS A 25 -19.06 -8.50 -8.09
CA LYS A 25 -18.12 -7.37 -8.12
C LYS A 25 -17.39 -7.21 -6.78
N THR A 26 -16.29 -6.46 -6.80
CA THR A 26 -15.54 -5.99 -5.62
C THR A 26 -16.20 -4.75 -5.01
N PRO A 27 -15.88 -4.38 -3.75
CA PRO A 27 -16.33 -3.13 -3.15
C PRO A 27 -15.93 -1.88 -3.95
N LEU A 28 -14.71 -1.84 -4.51
CA LEU A 28 -14.24 -0.71 -5.31
C LEU A 28 -15.06 -0.54 -6.59
N GLU A 29 -15.44 -1.64 -7.25
CA GLU A 29 -16.26 -1.60 -8.48
C GLU A 29 -17.71 -1.15 -8.26
N VAL A 30 -18.26 -1.32 -7.05
CA VAL A 30 -19.64 -0.90 -6.72
C VAL A 30 -19.71 0.47 -6.04
N ALA A 31 -18.58 0.96 -5.53
CA ALA A 31 -18.52 2.26 -4.89
C ALA A 31 -18.70 3.37 -5.93
N LEU A 32 -19.33 4.49 -5.52
CA LEU A 32 -19.42 5.68 -6.36
C LEU A 32 -18.11 6.46 -6.26
N THR A 33 -17.21 6.28 -7.24
CA THR A 33 -15.85 6.85 -7.23
C THR A 33 -15.54 7.75 -8.43
N PRO A 34 -16.35 8.77 -8.74
CA PRO A 34 -16.23 9.54 -10.00
C PRO A 34 -14.84 10.16 -10.22
N ASN A 35 -14.16 10.59 -9.15
CA ASN A 35 -12.81 11.15 -9.24
C ASN A 35 -11.74 10.10 -9.57
N PHE A 36 -11.87 8.87 -9.05
CA PHE A 36 -10.95 7.78 -9.41
C PHE A 36 -11.24 7.29 -10.82
N ASP A 37 -12.52 7.26 -11.22
CA ASP A 37 -12.94 6.86 -12.56
C ASP A 37 -12.39 7.82 -13.62
N GLU A 38 -12.49 9.14 -13.38
CA GLU A 38 -11.92 10.17 -14.26
C GLU A 38 -10.39 10.09 -14.30
N LEU A 39 -9.73 9.90 -13.14
CA LEU A 39 -8.28 9.76 -13.08
C LEU A 39 -7.81 8.52 -13.86
N ALA A 40 -8.52 7.40 -13.72
CA ALA A 40 -8.20 6.13 -14.37
C ALA A 40 -8.30 6.23 -15.91
N GLN A 41 -9.30 6.94 -16.44
CA GLN A 41 -9.47 7.15 -17.88
C GLN A 41 -8.32 7.94 -18.52
N ASN A 42 -7.64 8.80 -17.75
CA ASN A 42 -6.58 9.69 -18.21
C ASN A 42 -5.17 9.25 -17.76
N SER A 43 -5.03 8.03 -17.22
CA SER A 43 -3.79 7.54 -16.61
C SER A 43 -3.40 6.16 -17.13
N ALA A 44 -2.18 5.73 -16.79
CA ALA A 44 -1.77 4.33 -16.93
C ALA A 44 -2.24 3.54 -15.69
N LEU A 45 -2.84 2.38 -15.92
CA LEU A 45 -3.30 1.46 -14.86
C LEU A 45 -2.42 0.21 -14.82
N GLY A 46 -2.35 -0.42 -13.65
CA GLY A 46 -1.59 -1.65 -13.45
C GLY A 46 -1.93 -2.34 -12.14
N LEU A 47 -1.38 -3.54 -11.97
CA LEU A 47 -1.44 -4.31 -10.73
C LEU A 47 -0.11 -4.17 -9.99
N LEU A 48 -0.20 -4.03 -8.67
CA LEU A 48 0.96 -4.01 -7.78
C LEU A 48 0.96 -5.28 -6.92
N TYR A 49 2.07 -5.99 -6.92
CA TYR A 49 2.37 -7.01 -5.90
C TYR A 49 3.32 -6.37 -4.90
N PRO A 50 2.88 -6.00 -3.68
CA PRO A 50 3.75 -5.30 -2.74
C PRO A 50 5.01 -6.09 -2.39
N ILE A 51 4.95 -7.42 -2.37
CA ILE A 51 6.13 -8.26 -2.13
C ILE A 51 6.38 -9.18 -3.33
N ALA A 52 5.46 -10.11 -3.58
CA ALA A 52 5.52 -11.01 -4.72
C ALA A 52 4.13 -11.62 -5.02
N PRO A 53 3.91 -12.19 -6.21
CA PRO A 53 2.68 -12.93 -6.50
C PRO A 53 2.41 -14.02 -5.46
N GLY A 54 1.22 -13.99 -4.86
CA GLY A 54 0.79 -14.97 -3.86
C GLY A 54 1.35 -14.75 -2.44
N VAL A 55 2.14 -13.71 -2.20
CA VAL A 55 2.63 -13.36 -0.86
C VAL A 55 1.72 -12.31 -0.23
N THR A 56 1.11 -12.65 0.91
CA THR A 56 0.30 -11.71 1.70
C THR A 56 1.22 -10.76 2.48
N PRO A 57 1.19 -9.44 2.20
CA PRO A 57 2.01 -8.49 2.92
C PRO A 57 1.36 -8.04 4.25
N GLY A 58 2.19 -7.74 5.25
CA GLY A 58 1.78 -6.90 6.39
C GLY A 58 1.81 -5.42 6.00
N SER A 59 1.12 -4.55 6.76
CA SER A 59 1.10 -3.12 6.45
C SER A 59 2.52 -2.52 6.50
N ASP A 60 3.32 -2.89 7.49
CA ASP A 60 4.73 -2.50 7.64
C ASP A 60 5.61 -2.89 6.44
N THR A 61 5.62 -4.17 6.08
CA THR A 61 6.39 -4.72 4.95
C THR A 61 5.91 -4.18 3.60
N SER A 62 4.60 -3.93 3.45
CA SER A 62 4.02 -3.31 2.26
C SER A 62 4.53 -1.88 2.07
N HIS A 63 4.49 -1.07 3.13
CA HIS A 63 4.97 0.31 3.08
C HIS A 63 6.46 0.38 2.74
N LEU A 64 7.30 -0.46 3.36
CA LEU A 64 8.73 -0.53 3.01
C LEU A 64 8.95 -0.76 1.52
N SER A 65 8.26 -1.75 0.94
CA SER A 65 8.38 -2.07 -0.48
C SER A 65 7.90 -0.95 -1.39
N ILE A 66 6.75 -0.32 -1.05
CA ILE A 66 6.21 0.81 -1.80
C ILE A 66 7.17 2.00 -1.79
N PHE A 67 7.89 2.22 -0.69
CA PHE A 67 8.95 3.24 -0.61
C PHE A 67 10.27 2.83 -1.27
N GLY A 68 10.35 1.63 -1.85
CA GLY A 68 11.50 1.16 -2.63
C GLY A 68 12.52 0.33 -1.85
N TYR A 69 12.21 -0.10 -0.62
CA TYR A 69 13.07 -0.96 0.19
C TYR A 69 12.70 -2.43 0.04
N ASP A 70 13.68 -3.30 -0.12
CA ASP A 70 13.45 -4.76 -0.07
C ASP A 70 13.07 -5.20 1.36
N PRO A 71 11.82 -5.63 1.61
CA PRO A 71 11.41 -6.02 2.95
C PRO A 71 12.19 -7.23 3.47
N TYR A 72 12.72 -8.11 2.61
CA TYR A 72 13.52 -9.26 3.06
C TYR A 72 14.90 -8.86 3.60
N VAL A 73 15.39 -7.67 3.24
CA VAL A 73 16.68 -7.14 3.70
C VAL A 73 16.49 -6.21 4.90
N TYR A 74 15.54 -5.28 4.79
CA TYR A 74 15.42 -4.15 5.70
C TYR A 74 14.42 -4.33 6.84
N TYR A 75 13.45 -5.24 6.72
CA TYR A 75 12.46 -5.43 7.78
C TYR A 75 13.09 -6.12 9.00
N LYS A 76 13.00 -5.45 10.16
CA LYS A 76 13.53 -5.96 11.45
C LYS A 76 12.44 -6.27 12.47
N GLY A 77 11.19 -6.37 12.03
CA GLY A 77 10.03 -6.58 12.90
C GLY A 77 9.21 -5.30 13.09
N ARG A 78 8.03 -5.47 13.70
CA ARG A 78 7.01 -4.42 13.82
C ARG A 78 7.26 -3.42 14.95
N GLY A 79 7.86 -3.87 16.06
CA GLY A 79 8.08 -3.08 17.28
C GLY A 79 8.71 -1.70 17.02
N PRO A 80 9.84 -1.62 16.28
CA PRO A 80 10.46 -0.34 15.96
C PRO A 80 9.54 0.65 15.23
N PHE A 81 8.70 0.19 14.30
CA PHE A 81 7.76 1.07 13.60
C PHE A 81 6.68 1.64 14.51
N GLU A 82 6.15 0.82 15.42
CA GLU A 82 5.13 1.25 16.39
C GLU A 82 5.71 2.23 17.41
N ALA A 83 6.93 1.99 17.90
CA ALA A 83 7.63 2.89 18.82
C ALA A 83 7.89 4.27 18.18
N LEU A 84 8.39 4.29 16.95
CA LEU A 84 8.55 5.53 16.18
C LEU A 84 7.21 6.22 15.93
N GLY A 85 6.15 5.45 15.67
CA GLY A 85 4.79 5.97 15.44
C GLY A 85 4.20 6.73 16.63
N VAL A 86 4.65 6.43 17.86
CA VAL A 86 4.27 7.15 19.08
C VAL A 86 5.32 8.17 19.54
N GLY A 87 6.36 8.41 18.73
CA GLY A 87 7.39 9.41 18.99
C GLY A 87 8.51 8.97 19.94
N ILE A 88 8.69 7.67 20.15
CA ILE A 88 9.83 7.15 20.93
C ILE A 88 11.08 7.16 20.04
N GLU A 89 12.18 7.71 20.53
CA GLU A 89 13.49 7.60 19.89
C GLU A 89 14.08 6.21 20.14
N LEU A 90 14.64 5.60 19.10
CA LEU A 90 15.21 4.25 19.15
C LEU A 90 16.72 4.28 18.95
N ALA A 91 17.43 3.47 19.73
CA ALA A 91 18.83 3.14 19.52
C ALA A 91 18.98 1.81 18.73
N PRO A 92 20.12 1.55 18.06
CA PRO A 92 20.32 0.37 17.21
C PRO A 92 20.12 -1.02 17.86
N ASN A 93 20.02 -1.11 19.18
CA ASN A 93 19.88 -2.36 19.92
C ASN A 93 18.59 -2.45 20.76
N ASP A 94 17.67 -1.49 20.60
CA ASP A 94 16.37 -1.51 21.27
C ASP A 94 15.43 -2.53 20.59
N VAL A 95 14.52 -3.13 21.38
CA VAL A 95 13.58 -4.18 20.96
C VAL A 95 12.15 -3.79 21.28
#